data_AF-A0A9P7G4A1-F1
#
_entry.id   AF-A0A9P7G4A1-F1
#
_cell.length_a   1.000
_cell.length_b   1.000
_cell.length_c   1.000
_cell.angle_alpha   90.00
_cell.angle_beta   90.00
_cell.angle_gamma   90.00
#
_symmetry.space_group_name_H-M   'P 1'
#
loop_
_entity.id
_entity.type
_entity.pdbx_description
1 polymer ?
#
loop_
_entity_poly.entity_id
_entity_poly.type
_entity_poly.pdbx_seq_one_letter_code
_entity_poly.pdbx_strand_id
1 'polypeptide(L)'
;MLANGSVLVIGGETGSNAAPQPNLEIVPKPVGGDTVVHLDWLERTDPNNLYPFVFILPSTRVFVAYWNEARILDPVTFDTYKSLPNAPGSVKDFLSGRSYPLAGAAMIFPQKAPYTDPLRVIMCGGSTEGAGEALDNCVTIAPEAPNPTWTIERMPSRRVMACMVALPDGTFMIMNGAHQGLAGFGLSNDPNLSALLYDPERPLGERISILNTTIVARLYHSELTLLPDGRVMISGSDPQHYNEDGSEKYPEEFRIEVYIPPYLNQGFRQPEFNISNADWAYGGKYTITNVNLYQGTTANMRISLLSASSSTHGSSMGARTIFPAFTCAGTTCSITAPPNAGVSPPAWHQLFILDGPTPSHSKWVRIGGDPAKLGDWPDLPGFKLPGV
;
A
#
# COMPACT_ATOMS: atom_id res chain seq x y z
N MET A 1 -3.40 -1.37 -10.67
CA MET A 1 -3.86 -2.22 -11.77
C MET A 1 -5.33 -2.55 -11.56
N LEU A 2 -6.15 -2.44 -12.60
CA LEU A 2 -7.56 -2.82 -12.63
C LEU A 2 -7.72 -4.34 -12.70
N ALA A 3 -8.93 -4.84 -12.48
CA ALA A 3 -9.23 -6.28 -12.52
C ALA A 3 -9.01 -6.93 -13.90
N ASN A 4 -9.06 -6.15 -14.98
CA ASN A 4 -8.76 -6.59 -16.34
C ASN A 4 -7.26 -6.52 -16.70
N GLY A 5 -6.40 -6.16 -15.75
CA GLY A 5 -4.95 -6.02 -15.92
C GLY A 5 -4.48 -4.66 -16.42
N SER A 6 -5.36 -3.74 -16.83
CA SER A 6 -4.91 -2.42 -17.29
C SER A 6 -4.52 -1.53 -16.11
N VAL A 7 -3.72 -0.50 -16.37
CA VAL A 7 -3.31 0.51 -15.40
C VAL A 7 -4.26 1.69 -15.50
N LEU A 8 -4.82 2.10 -14.37
CA LEU A 8 -5.59 3.34 -14.24
C LEU A 8 -4.66 4.42 -13.71
N VAL A 9 -4.58 5.54 -14.42
CA VAL A 9 -3.86 6.75 -14.00
C VAL A 9 -4.92 7.79 -13.61
N ILE A 10 -4.76 8.44 -12.45
CA ILE A 10 -5.73 9.42 -11.94
C ILE A 10 -4.98 10.65 -11.45
N GLY A 11 -5.39 11.82 -11.91
CA GLY A 11 -4.91 13.10 -11.41
C GLY A 11 -3.51 13.46 -11.91
N GLY A 12 -2.89 14.39 -11.18
CA GLY A 12 -1.57 14.92 -11.48
C GLY A 12 -1.63 16.37 -11.91
N GLU A 13 -0.47 16.89 -12.30
CA GLU A 13 -0.29 18.23 -12.85
C GLU A 13 0.50 18.10 -14.15
N THR A 14 0.38 19.10 -15.03
CA THR A 14 1.15 19.15 -16.30
C THR A 14 2.66 19.41 -16.12
N GLY A 15 3.11 19.58 -14.88
CA GLY A 15 4.47 19.90 -14.47
C GLY A 15 4.50 20.21 -12.98
N SER A 16 5.68 20.48 -12.41
CA SER A 16 5.80 20.82 -10.98
C SER A 16 5.08 22.13 -10.66
N ASN A 17 4.06 22.09 -9.79
CA ASN A 17 3.23 23.24 -9.42
C ASN A 17 2.55 23.87 -10.65
N ALA A 18 2.19 23.06 -11.63
CA ALA A 18 1.56 23.49 -12.87
C ALA A 18 0.04 23.33 -12.82
N ALA A 19 -0.64 23.58 -13.95
CA ALA A 19 -2.08 23.39 -14.01
C ALA A 19 -2.46 21.93 -13.70
N PRO A 20 -3.50 21.70 -12.88
CA PRO A 20 -3.93 20.35 -12.54
C PRO A 20 -4.45 19.59 -13.75
N GLN A 21 -4.40 18.27 -13.67
CA GLN A 21 -5.02 17.34 -14.59
C GLN A 21 -6.13 16.59 -13.84
N PRO A 22 -7.33 17.19 -13.70
CA PRO A 22 -8.43 16.58 -12.99
C PRO A 22 -9.12 15.53 -13.87
N ASN A 23 -8.38 14.51 -14.29
CA ASN A 23 -8.86 13.46 -15.15
C ASN A 23 -8.28 12.08 -14.76
N LEU A 24 -8.78 11.05 -15.41
CA LEU A 24 -8.18 9.71 -15.39
C LEU A 24 -8.01 9.18 -16.80
N GLU A 25 -7.13 8.21 -16.99
CA GLU A 25 -6.97 7.47 -18.23
C GLU A 25 -6.56 6.00 -17.98
N ILE A 26 -6.73 5.14 -19.00
CA ILE A 26 -6.33 3.73 -18.95
C ILE A 26 -5.10 3.48 -19.84
N VAL A 27 -4.17 2.69 -19.33
CA VAL A 27 -3.00 2.20 -20.04
C VAL A 27 -2.97 0.66 -20.05
N PRO A 28 -2.75 0.00 -21.20
CA PRO A 28 -2.68 0.58 -22.54
C PRO A 28 -4.04 1.14 -22.98
N LYS A 29 -4.03 2.11 -23.89
CA LYS A 29 -5.27 2.69 -24.43
C LYS A 29 -6.07 1.59 -25.16
N PRO A 30 -7.35 1.36 -24.81
CA PRO A 30 -8.23 0.44 -25.52
C PRO A 30 -8.40 0.84 -26.99
N VAL A 31 -8.72 -0.15 -27.82
CA VAL A 31 -9.08 0.08 -29.23
C VAL A 31 -10.34 0.94 -29.28
N GLY A 32 -10.28 2.10 -29.96
CA GLY A 32 -11.45 2.98 -30.13
C GLY A 32 -11.24 4.44 -29.72
N GLY A 33 -10.11 4.77 -29.08
CA GLY A 33 -9.71 6.17 -28.88
C GLY A 33 -9.50 6.55 -27.42
N ASP A 34 -9.74 7.84 -27.12
CA ASP A 34 -9.39 8.45 -25.85
C ASP A 34 -10.14 7.84 -24.66
N THR A 35 -9.41 7.62 -23.57
CA THR A 35 -9.95 7.13 -22.29
C THR A 35 -9.98 8.21 -21.22
N VAL A 36 -9.65 9.44 -21.60
CA VAL A 36 -9.60 10.56 -20.65
C VAL A 36 -11.01 10.88 -20.17
N VAL A 37 -11.24 10.70 -18.88
CA VAL A 37 -12.49 11.08 -18.21
C VAL A 37 -12.20 12.22 -17.25
N HIS A 38 -12.90 13.33 -17.41
CA HIS A 38 -12.81 14.46 -16.49
C HIS A 38 -13.47 14.15 -15.13
N LEU A 39 -12.87 14.63 -14.05
CA LEU A 39 -13.24 14.35 -12.66
C LEU A 39 -13.50 15.67 -11.93
N ASP A 40 -14.75 16.13 -11.95
CA ASP A 40 -15.22 17.35 -11.28
C ASP A 40 -14.85 17.40 -9.78
N TRP A 41 -14.90 16.23 -9.14
CA TRP A 41 -14.55 16.05 -7.74
C TRP A 41 -13.07 16.14 -7.45
N LEU A 42 -12.22 15.82 -8.43
CA LEU A 42 -10.80 16.03 -8.30
C LEU A 42 -10.54 17.52 -8.50
N GLU A 43 -11.02 18.12 -9.58
CA GLU A 43 -10.87 19.56 -9.83
C GLU A 43 -11.22 20.45 -8.63
N ARG A 44 -12.36 20.20 -7.98
CA ARG A 44 -12.81 21.03 -6.84
C ARG A 44 -11.95 20.91 -5.57
N THR A 45 -11.11 19.89 -5.47
CA THR A 45 -10.27 19.61 -4.29
C THR A 45 -8.80 19.92 -4.52
N ASP A 46 -8.47 20.48 -5.69
CA ASP A 46 -7.14 21.02 -5.98
C ASP A 46 -6.78 22.15 -4.98
N PRO A 47 -5.52 22.25 -4.51
CA PRO A 47 -4.37 21.38 -4.79
C PRO A 47 -4.22 20.19 -3.83
N ASN A 48 -5.24 19.87 -3.01
CA ASN A 48 -5.14 18.96 -1.87
C ASN A 48 -5.39 17.48 -2.19
N ASN A 49 -5.24 17.08 -3.46
CA ASN A 49 -5.77 15.82 -3.97
C ASN A 49 -4.79 14.98 -4.82
N LEU A 50 -3.53 15.41 -4.96
CA LEU A 50 -2.53 14.66 -5.73
C LEU A 50 -2.16 13.37 -4.99
N TYR A 51 -1.76 12.34 -5.76
CA TYR A 51 -1.57 10.97 -5.26
C TYR A 51 -2.79 10.45 -4.48
N PRO A 52 -3.99 10.39 -5.12
CA PRO A 52 -5.15 9.79 -4.47
C PRO A 52 -4.90 8.32 -4.15
N PHE A 53 -5.44 7.83 -3.04
CA PHE A 53 -5.35 6.41 -2.68
C PHE A 53 -6.37 5.61 -3.48
N VAL A 54 -5.88 4.78 -4.40
CA VAL A 54 -6.70 3.99 -5.33
C VAL A 54 -6.58 2.50 -5.05
N PHE A 55 -7.70 1.85 -4.77
CA PHE A 55 -7.74 0.40 -4.51
C PHE A 55 -8.87 -0.28 -5.28
N ILE A 56 -8.60 -1.48 -5.81
CA ILE A 56 -9.63 -2.33 -6.41
C ILE A 56 -10.38 -3.07 -5.31
N LEU A 57 -11.70 -2.99 -5.30
CA LEU A 57 -12.56 -3.65 -4.33
C LEU A 57 -12.93 -5.07 -4.78
N PRO A 58 -13.41 -5.95 -3.87
CA PRO A 58 -13.88 -7.29 -4.24
C PRO A 58 -14.92 -7.31 -5.35
N SER A 59 -15.78 -6.28 -5.45
CA SER A 59 -16.72 -6.11 -6.56
C SER A 59 -16.09 -5.71 -7.90
N THR A 60 -14.76 -5.55 -7.95
CA THR A 60 -13.96 -4.96 -9.04
C THR A 60 -14.11 -3.45 -9.22
N ARG A 61 -14.99 -2.79 -8.45
CA ARG A 61 -15.11 -1.33 -8.43
C ARG A 61 -13.85 -0.67 -7.87
N VAL A 62 -13.68 0.60 -8.17
CA VAL A 62 -12.47 1.36 -7.80
C VAL A 62 -12.78 2.26 -6.61
N PHE A 63 -12.18 1.99 -5.46
CA PHE A 63 -12.15 2.93 -4.34
C PHE A 63 -11.13 4.02 -4.62
N VAL A 64 -11.51 5.28 -4.39
CA VAL A 64 -10.62 6.44 -4.46
C VAL A 64 -10.83 7.27 -3.21
N ALA A 65 -9.76 7.53 -2.46
CA ALA A 65 -9.71 8.52 -1.39
C ALA A 65 -8.72 9.63 -1.73
N TYR A 66 -9.14 10.87 -1.53
CA TYR A 66 -8.40 12.08 -1.89
C TYR A 66 -8.86 13.19 -0.95
N TRP A 67 -7.94 14.07 -0.56
CA TRP A 67 -8.16 15.06 0.49
C TRP A 67 -8.74 14.41 1.75
N ASN A 68 -9.98 14.73 2.13
CA ASN A 68 -10.76 14.06 3.18
C ASN A 68 -12.02 13.35 2.64
N GLU A 69 -12.16 13.26 1.32
CA GLU A 69 -13.29 12.64 0.64
C GLU A 69 -12.93 11.22 0.17
N ALA A 70 -13.96 10.39 -0.02
CA ALA A 70 -13.79 9.09 -0.65
C ALA A 70 -15.03 8.69 -1.45
N ARG A 71 -14.80 7.88 -2.49
CA ARG A 71 -15.87 7.37 -3.36
C ARG A 71 -15.51 6.04 -3.98
N ILE A 72 -16.51 5.39 -4.55
CA ILE A 72 -16.39 4.18 -5.35
C ILE A 72 -16.81 4.53 -6.77
N LEU A 73 -15.97 4.22 -7.74
CA LEU A 73 -16.23 4.40 -9.17
C LEU A 73 -16.71 3.10 -9.82
N ASP A 74 -17.53 3.24 -10.85
CA ASP A 74 -17.81 2.13 -11.75
C ASP A 74 -16.54 1.73 -12.52
N PRO A 75 -16.21 0.43 -12.64
CA PRO A 75 -14.95 0.00 -13.23
C PRO A 75 -14.93 0.11 -14.76
N VAL A 76 -16.06 0.41 -15.40
CA VAL A 76 -16.16 0.56 -16.86
C VAL A 76 -16.35 2.02 -17.24
N THR A 77 -17.33 2.71 -16.65
CA THR A 77 -17.62 4.10 -17.01
C THR A 77 -16.80 5.12 -16.21
N PHE A 78 -16.26 4.70 -15.06
CA PHE A 78 -15.63 5.57 -14.06
C PHE A 78 -16.53 6.64 -13.45
N ASP A 79 -17.84 6.56 -13.69
CA ASP A 79 -18.82 7.38 -12.98
C ASP A 79 -18.78 7.07 -11.49
N THR A 80 -19.13 8.07 -10.67
CA THR A 80 -19.27 7.85 -9.23
C THR A 80 -20.45 6.91 -8.97
N TYR A 81 -20.16 5.67 -8.60
CA TYR A 81 -21.14 4.68 -8.18
C TYR A 81 -21.68 4.99 -6.78
N LYS A 82 -20.80 5.41 -5.86
CA LYS A 82 -21.15 5.72 -4.47
C LYS A 82 -20.18 6.71 -3.87
N SER A 83 -20.68 7.82 -3.35
CA SER A 83 -19.91 8.69 -2.43
C SER A 83 -19.91 8.10 -1.03
N LEU A 84 -18.77 8.15 -0.35
CA LEU A 84 -18.62 7.71 1.04
C LEU A 84 -18.65 8.93 1.97
N PRO A 85 -18.94 8.76 3.27
CA PRO A 85 -18.80 9.85 4.22
C PRO A 85 -17.39 10.44 4.20
N ASN A 86 -17.23 11.72 4.55
CA ASN A 86 -15.90 12.32 4.67
C ASN A 86 -15.13 11.63 5.80
N ALA A 87 -13.84 11.38 5.56
CA ALA A 87 -12.95 10.80 6.54
C ALA A 87 -12.69 11.81 7.67
N PRO A 88 -12.81 11.39 8.95
CA PRO A 88 -12.47 12.29 10.03
C PRO A 88 -10.95 12.57 10.05
N GLY A 89 -10.61 13.81 10.39
CA GLY A 89 -9.24 14.30 10.52
C GLY A 89 -8.93 14.68 11.96
N SER A 90 -8.87 15.99 12.22
CA SER A 90 -8.68 16.57 13.54
C SER A 90 -10.03 16.89 14.20
N VAL A 91 -10.09 16.83 15.54
CA VAL A 91 -11.27 17.31 16.28
C VAL A 91 -11.44 18.83 16.20
N LYS A 92 -10.39 19.56 15.80
CA LYS A 92 -10.40 21.02 15.67
C LYS A 92 -10.61 21.49 14.23
N ASP A 93 -10.44 20.60 13.27
CA ASP A 93 -10.53 20.91 11.84
C ASP A 93 -11.04 19.68 11.08
N PHE A 94 -12.24 19.79 10.51
CA PHE A 94 -12.87 18.73 9.73
C PHE A 94 -12.36 18.66 8.28
N LEU A 95 -11.55 19.65 7.85
CA LEU A 95 -10.94 19.72 6.52
C LEU A 95 -9.53 19.11 6.48
N SER A 96 -9.13 18.34 7.50
CA SER A 96 -7.84 17.62 7.43
C SER A 96 -7.91 16.47 6.43
N GLY A 97 -6.90 16.34 5.59
CA GLY A 97 -6.83 15.33 4.54
C GLY A 97 -5.56 14.50 4.56
N ARG A 98 -5.46 13.58 3.60
CA ARG A 98 -4.46 12.51 3.62
C ARG A 98 -3.77 12.24 2.28
N SER A 99 -4.20 12.84 1.18
CA SER A 99 -3.42 12.87 -0.06
C SER A 99 -2.47 14.07 -0.06
N TYR A 100 -1.56 14.15 -1.04
CA TYR A 100 -0.65 15.29 -1.15
C TYR A 100 -1.44 16.61 -1.28
N PRO A 101 -0.98 17.70 -0.64
CA PRO A 101 0.24 17.85 0.17
C PRO A 101 0.05 17.50 1.65
N LEU A 102 -1.16 17.15 2.09
CA LEU A 102 -1.45 16.81 3.48
C LEU A 102 -0.85 15.45 3.89
N ALA A 103 -0.67 14.55 2.91
CA ALA A 103 0.18 13.35 2.89
C ALA A 103 0.11 12.45 4.15
N GLY A 104 -0.88 11.56 4.19
CA GLY A 104 -0.87 10.35 4.99
C GLY A 104 -0.37 9.14 4.19
N ALA A 105 -0.55 7.95 4.75
CA ALA A 105 -0.33 6.68 4.07
C ALA A 105 -1.59 5.84 4.10
N ALA A 106 -1.79 4.99 3.10
CA ALA A 106 -2.95 4.10 3.02
C ALA A 106 -2.59 2.68 2.64
N MET A 107 -3.44 1.75 3.06
CA MET A 107 -3.33 0.33 2.75
C MET A 107 -4.70 -0.35 2.79
N ILE A 108 -4.80 -1.52 2.20
CA ILE A 108 -5.95 -2.41 2.37
C ILE A 108 -5.63 -3.51 3.37
N PHE A 109 -6.63 -3.89 4.17
CA PHE A 109 -6.49 -4.95 5.15
C PHE A 109 -6.20 -6.31 4.49
N PRO A 110 -5.48 -7.22 5.17
CA PRO A 110 -5.23 -8.54 4.63
C PRO A 110 -6.54 -9.30 4.38
N GLN A 111 -6.62 -9.97 3.23
CA GLN A 111 -7.75 -10.81 2.86
C GLN A 111 -7.43 -12.27 3.15
N LYS A 112 -8.38 -13.01 3.70
CA LYS A 112 -8.18 -14.43 4.06
C LYS A 112 -9.24 -15.29 3.38
N ALA A 113 -8.86 -16.46 2.87
CA ALA A 113 -9.82 -17.44 2.39
C ALA A 113 -10.84 -17.79 3.50
N PRO A 114 -12.15 -17.93 3.21
CA PRO A 114 -12.78 -17.98 1.89
C PRO A 114 -13.13 -16.61 1.25
N TYR A 115 -12.55 -15.51 1.75
CA TYR A 115 -12.69 -14.14 1.21
C TYR A 115 -14.09 -13.55 1.33
N THR A 116 -14.81 -13.92 2.39
CA THR A 116 -16.18 -13.45 2.67
C THR A 116 -16.23 -12.18 3.50
N ASP A 117 -15.17 -11.86 4.23
CA ASP A 117 -15.12 -10.67 5.07
C ASP A 117 -15.06 -9.40 4.19
N PRO A 118 -15.78 -8.32 4.57
CA PRO A 118 -15.69 -7.06 3.85
C PRO A 118 -14.25 -6.55 3.79
N LEU A 119 -13.79 -6.18 2.58
CA LEU A 119 -12.49 -5.54 2.43
C LEU A 119 -12.49 -4.20 3.16
N ARG A 120 -11.48 -3.98 3.99
CA ARG A 120 -11.28 -2.72 4.72
C ARG A 120 -10.10 -1.96 4.15
N VAL A 121 -10.19 -0.63 4.19
CA VAL A 121 -9.12 0.32 3.87
C VAL A 121 -8.69 0.99 5.17
N ILE A 122 -7.40 1.25 5.33
CA ILE A 122 -6.83 2.10 6.38
C ILE A 122 -6.14 3.31 5.76
N MET A 123 -6.28 4.47 6.39
CA MET A 123 -5.46 5.65 6.10
C MET A 123 -4.93 6.21 7.42
N CYS A 124 -3.63 6.45 7.51
CA CYS A 124 -2.95 6.89 8.72
C CYS A 124 -2.18 8.17 8.48
N GLY A 125 -2.17 9.06 9.48
CA GLY A 125 -1.50 10.36 9.35
C GLY A 125 -2.17 11.25 8.32
N GLY A 126 -1.46 12.28 7.90
CA GLY A 126 -2.00 13.39 7.13
C GLY A 126 -1.80 14.70 7.88
N SER A 127 -2.45 15.77 7.43
CA SER A 127 -2.30 17.09 8.03
C SER A 127 -3.57 17.93 7.85
N THR A 128 -3.69 18.99 8.65
CA THR A 128 -4.67 20.05 8.40
C THR A 128 -4.21 20.95 7.26
N GLU A 129 -5.14 21.66 6.64
CA GLU A 129 -4.79 22.76 5.74
C GLU A 129 -4.12 23.92 6.52
N GLY A 130 -3.50 24.85 5.78
CA GLY A 130 -2.89 26.04 6.36
C GLY A 130 -1.66 25.72 7.22
N ALA A 131 -1.83 25.75 8.55
CA ALA A 131 -0.71 25.62 9.50
C ALA A 131 -0.04 24.23 9.47
N GLY A 132 -0.66 23.22 8.85
CA GLY A 132 -0.09 21.89 8.71
C GLY A 132 0.02 21.13 10.04
N GLU A 133 -1.06 21.08 10.83
CA GLU A 133 -1.08 20.25 12.04
C GLU A 133 -1.17 18.77 11.66
N ALA A 134 -0.07 18.04 11.86
CA ALA A 134 -0.03 16.62 11.51
C ALA A 134 -1.05 15.81 12.34
N LEU A 135 -1.70 14.85 11.68
CA LEU A 135 -2.71 13.98 12.29
C LEU A 135 -2.07 12.84 13.07
N ASP A 136 -2.67 12.50 14.20
CA ASP A 136 -2.27 11.41 15.10
C ASP A 136 -3.28 10.27 15.12
N ASN A 137 -3.89 9.99 13.97
CA ASN A 137 -4.88 8.95 13.89
C ASN A 137 -4.83 8.19 12.56
N CYS A 138 -5.32 6.96 12.65
CA CYS A 138 -5.70 6.12 11.54
C CYS A 138 -7.22 6.06 11.45
N VAL A 139 -7.74 6.07 10.23
CA VAL A 139 -9.16 5.86 9.95
C VAL A 139 -9.33 4.63 9.08
N THR A 140 -10.35 3.83 9.39
CA THR A 140 -10.66 2.61 8.66
C THR A 140 -12.10 2.59 8.21
N ILE A 141 -12.36 2.00 7.05
CA ILE A 141 -13.69 1.85 6.48
C ILE A 141 -13.79 0.50 5.76
N ALA A 142 -14.98 -0.10 5.74
CA ALA A 142 -15.35 -1.15 4.79
C ALA A 142 -16.19 -0.50 3.68
N PRO A 143 -15.62 -0.10 2.53
CA PRO A 143 -16.31 0.74 1.54
C PRO A 143 -17.60 0.10 0.99
N GLU A 144 -17.59 -1.22 0.83
CA GLU A 144 -18.70 -2.00 0.26
C GLU A 144 -19.71 -2.50 1.30
N ALA A 145 -19.54 -2.14 2.57
CA ALA A 145 -20.56 -2.43 3.57
C ALA A 145 -21.89 -1.75 3.22
N PRO A 146 -23.05 -2.33 3.62
CA PRO A 146 -24.35 -1.71 3.38
C PRO A 146 -24.44 -0.27 3.90
N ASN A 147 -23.89 -0.02 5.10
CA ASN A 147 -23.76 1.32 5.69
C ASN A 147 -22.29 1.58 6.08
N PRO A 148 -21.46 2.11 5.17
CA PRO A 148 -20.03 2.27 5.40
C PRO A 148 -19.77 3.48 6.30
N THR A 149 -19.10 3.24 7.43
CA THR A 149 -18.74 4.29 8.41
C THR A 149 -17.25 4.24 8.71
N TRP A 150 -16.64 5.41 8.94
CA TRP A 150 -15.26 5.51 9.39
C TRP A 150 -15.13 5.13 10.86
N THR A 151 -14.12 4.32 11.18
CA THR A 151 -13.67 4.04 12.55
C THR A 151 -12.31 4.69 12.75
N ILE A 152 -12.14 5.43 13.84
CA ILE A 152 -10.90 6.17 14.15
C ILE A 152 -10.13 5.48 15.28
N GLU A 153 -8.82 5.37 15.12
CA GLU A 153 -7.87 4.89 16.13
C GLU A 153 -6.74 5.92 16.27
N ARG A 154 -6.32 6.23 17.51
CA ARG A 154 -5.22 7.17 17.75
C ARG A 154 -3.89 6.47 17.60
N MET A 155 -3.00 7.08 16.84
CA MET A 155 -1.57 6.75 16.82
C MET A 155 -0.89 7.36 18.05
N PRO A 156 0.20 6.75 18.55
CA PRO A 156 0.98 7.27 19.67
C PRO A 156 1.77 8.54 19.32
N SER A 157 1.92 8.86 18.03
CA SER A 157 2.51 10.10 17.55
C SER A 157 1.79 10.59 16.29
N ARG A 158 1.74 11.92 16.13
CA ARG A 158 1.29 12.57 14.89
C ARG A 158 2.29 12.37 13.75
N ARG A 159 1.79 12.31 12.52
CA ARG A 159 2.62 12.05 11.35
C ARG A 159 2.02 12.61 10.06
N VAL A 160 2.76 13.48 9.40
CA VAL A 160 2.60 13.86 7.98
C VAL A 160 3.73 13.22 7.17
N MET A 161 3.50 12.91 5.90
CA MET A 161 4.39 12.13 5.01
C MET A 161 4.74 10.75 5.60
N ALA A 162 3.78 10.12 6.26
CA ALA A 162 3.93 8.74 6.68
C ALA A 162 4.18 7.85 5.46
N CYS A 163 4.95 6.78 5.63
CA CYS A 163 5.00 5.66 4.71
C CYS A 163 4.45 4.41 5.41
N MET A 164 3.81 3.52 4.65
CA MET A 164 3.25 2.28 5.16
C MET A 164 3.62 1.09 4.27
N VAL A 165 4.09 0.00 4.87
CA VAL A 165 4.46 -1.24 4.17
C VAL A 165 3.78 -2.45 4.80
N ALA A 166 3.28 -3.36 3.96
CA ALA A 166 2.71 -4.62 4.41
C ALA A 166 3.81 -5.64 4.73
N LEU A 167 3.62 -6.40 5.80
CA LEU A 167 4.55 -7.43 6.24
C LEU A 167 3.97 -8.85 6.00
N PRO A 168 4.83 -9.89 5.89
CA PRO A 168 4.41 -11.25 5.59
C PRO A 168 3.38 -11.85 6.54
N ASP A 169 3.37 -11.40 7.81
CA ASP A 169 2.48 -11.88 8.85
C ASP A 169 1.11 -11.20 8.89
N GLY A 170 0.87 -10.26 7.97
CA GLY A 170 -0.38 -9.50 7.85
C GLY A 170 -0.39 -8.20 8.63
N THR A 171 0.68 -7.88 9.36
CA THR A 171 0.83 -6.59 10.03
C THR A 171 1.33 -5.52 9.05
N PHE A 172 1.19 -4.25 9.43
CA PHE A 172 1.71 -3.11 8.67
C PHE A 172 2.74 -2.36 9.49
N MET A 173 3.84 -1.95 8.85
CA MET A 173 4.79 -1.04 9.49
C MET A 173 4.55 0.38 8.99
N ILE A 174 4.47 1.34 9.92
CA ILE A 174 4.25 2.76 9.65
C ILE A 174 5.44 3.55 10.20
N MET A 175 6.12 4.31 9.35
CA MET A 175 7.27 5.11 9.74
C MET A 175 7.49 6.30 8.77
N ASN A 176 8.61 7.00 8.89
CA ASN A 176 8.96 8.22 8.14
C ASN A 176 8.03 9.41 8.43
N GLY A 177 8.35 10.57 7.87
CA GLY A 177 7.55 11.77 7.99
C GLY A 177 7.91 12.66 9.18
N ALA A 178 7.02 13.58 9.50
CA ALA A 178 7.24 14.66 10.47
C ALA A 178 6.07 14.83 11.43
N HIS A 179 6.32 15.45 12.57
CA HIS A 179 5.31 15.82 13.55
C HIS A 179 4.56 17.11 13.18
N GLN A 180 5.04 17.88 12.20
CA GLN A 180 4.42 19.14 11.79
C GLN A 180 4.67 19.42 10.31
N GLY A 181 3.67 20.02 9.67
CA GLY A 181 3.76 20.66 8.37
C GLY A 181 3.02 19.90 7.27
N LEU A 182 3.49 20.12 6.04
CA LEU A 182 2.96 19.55 4.80
C LEU A 182 4.08 18.84 4.02
N ALA A 183 3.69 18.07 3.02
CA ALA A 183 4.61 17.47 2.07
C ALA A 183 5.18 18.51 1.09
N GLY A 184 6.45 18.36 0.74
CA GLY A 184 7.15 19.20 -0.24
C GLY A 184 7.94 20.37 0.34
N PHE A 185 9.04 20.70 -0.33
CA PHE A 185 9.68 22.02 -0.37
C PHE A 185 9.84 22.77 0.97
N GLY A 186 10.42 22.11 1.98
CA GLY A 186 10.71 22.73 3.28
C GLY A 186 9.48 23.02 4.16
N LEU A 187 8.29 22.53 3.79
CA LEU A 187 7.03 22.82 4.48
C LEU A 187 6.79 21.97 5.73
N SER A 188 7.75 21.15 6.13
CA SER A 188 7.67 20.27 7.31
C SER A 188 8.91 20.34 8.18
N ASN A 189 8.72 20.08 9.46
CA ASN A 189 9.77 20.17 10.47
C ASN A 189 9.49 19.16 11.60
N ASP A 190 10.47 18.93 12.47
CA ASP A 190 10.38 17.95 13.57
C ASP A 190 10.15 16.51 13.06
N PRO A 191 11.19 15.85 12.49
CA PRO A 191 11.10 14.51 11.92
C PRO A 191 10.63 13.46 12.94
N ASN A 192 9.74 12.56 12.51
CA ASN A 192 9.26 11.46 13.33
C ASN A 192 10.09 10.20 13.05
N LEU A 193 11.05 9.93 13.95
CA LEU A 193 11.96 8.80 13.83
C LEU A 193 11.36 7.46 14.31
N SER A 194 10.23 7.47 15.02
CA SER A 194 9.63 6.26 15.58
C SER A 194 8.99 5.40 14.48
N ALA A 195 9.22 4.09 14.53
CA ALA A 195 8.44 3.12 13.76
C ALA A 195 7.27 2.58 14.59
N LEU A 196 6.16 2.29 13.92
CA LEU A 196 4.95 1.70 14.51
C LEU A 196 4.63 0.39 13.81
N LEU A 197 4.13 -0.59 14.56
CA LEU A 197 3.50 -1.80 14.04
C LEU A 197 2.00 -1.69 14.21
N TYR A 198 1.26 -1.80 13.12
CA TYR A 198 -0.19 -1.94 13.12
C TYR A 198 -0.54 -3.43 12.92
N ASP A 199 -1.23 -4.03 13.87
CA ASP A 199 -1.73 -5.41 13.81
C ASP A 199 -3.24 -5.41 13.57
N PRO A 200 -3.70 -5.70 12.33
CA PRO A 200 -5.11 -5.74 11.98
C PRO A 200 -5.97 -6.74 12.76
N GLU A 201 -5.36 -7.76 13.37
CA GLU A 201 -6.05 -8.84 14.06
C GLU A 201 -6.33 -8.53 15.53
N ARG A 202 -5.67 -7.51 16.09
CA ARG A 202 -5.90 -7.09 17.47
C ARG A 202 -7.25 -6.35 17.62
N PRO A 203 -7.82 -6.36 18.84
CA PRO A 203 -8.98 -5.53 19.17
C PRO A 203 -8.74 -4.05 18.83
N LEU A 204 -9.82 -3.35 18.48
CA LEU A 204 -9.78 -1.91 18.21
C LEU A 204 -9.17 -1.16 19.42
N GLY A 205 -8.20 -0.28 19.18
CA GLY A 205 -7.48 0.43 20.24
C GLY A 205 -6.24 -0.28 20.77
N GLU A 206 -6.02 -1.55 20.43
CA GLU A 206 -4.83 -2.34 20.81
C GLU A 206 -3.97 -2.73 19.58
N ARG A 207 -4.27 -2.15 18.42
CA ARG A 207 -3.63 -2.52 17.15
C ARG A 207 -2.26 -1.90 16.94
N ILE A 208 -1.90 -0.85 17.68
CA ILE A 208 -0.67 -0.09 17.43
C ILE A 208 0.35 -0.36 18.52
N SER A 209 1.51 -0.88 18.13
CA SER A 209 2.69 -1.02 18.98
C SER A 209 3.78 -0.05 18.54
N ILE A 210 4.49 0.53 19.52
CA ILE A 210 5.67 1.36 19.27
C ILE A 210 6.86 0.43 19.09
N LEU A 211 7.58 0.58 17.97
CA LEU A 211 8.81 -0.14 17.67
C LEU A 211 10.04 0.76 17.91
N ASN A 212 11.21 0.33 17.42
CA ASN A 212 12.44 1.09 17.54
C ASN A 212 12.43 2.35 16.65
N THR A 213 13.39 3.25 16.87
CA THR A 213 13.58 4.47 16.07
C THR A 213 14.58 4.26 14.94
N THR A 214 14.39 5.01 13.85
CA THR A 214 15.42 5.24 12.81
C THR A 214 16.43 6.29 13.28
N ILE A 215 17.56 6.40 12.57
CA ILE A 215 18.59 7.42 12.85
C ILE A 215 18.66 8.50 11.78
N VAL A 216 17.86 8.38 10.72
CA VAL A 216 17.83 9.28 9.57
C VAL A 216 16.46 9.93 9.47
N ALA A 217 16.44 11.25 9.28
CA ALA A 217 15.21 12.00 9.05
C ALA A 217 14.69 11.72 7.63
N ARG A 218 13.70 10.83 7.52
CA ARG A 218 13.03 10.50 6.26
C ARG A 218 11.77 11.36 6.10
N LEU A 219 11.86 12.46 5.36
CA LEU A 219 10.77 13.41 5.13
C LEU A 219 10.16 13.20 3.73
N TYR A 220 9.92 14.27 2.97
CA TYR A 220 9.38 14.20 1.61
C TYR A 220 10.31 13.39 0.69
N HIS A 221 9.73 12.72 -0.32
CA HIS A 221 10.42 11.75 -1.17
C HIS A 221 11.09 10.58 -0.43
N SER A 222 10.56 10.18 0.74
CA SER A 222 10.94 8.91 1.38
C SER A 222 9.95 7.80 1.03
N GLU A 223 10.40 6.56 1.19
CA GLU A 223 9.63 5.36 0.82
C GLU A 223 9.98 4.15 1.69
N LEU A 224 9.16 3.11 1.60
CA LEU A 224 9.37 1.82 2.27
C LEU A 224 9.06 0.67 1.31
N THR A 225 9.87 -0.37 1.32
CA THR A 225 9.58 -1.59 0.55
C THR A 225 9.97 -2.86 1.28
N LEU A 226 9.15 -3.91 1.13
CA LEU A 226 9.40 -5.23 1.71
C LEU A 226 10.39 -6.01 0.86
N LEU A 227 11.46 -6.50 1.48
CA LEU A 227 12.48 -7.32 0.84
C LEU A 227 12.08 -8.81 0.81
N PRO A 228 12.62 -9.59 -0.14
CA PRO A 228 12.37 -11.03 -0.24
C PRO A 228 12.75 -11.85 1.00
N ASP A 229 13.60 -11.35 1.88
CA ASP A 229 13.96 -12.04 3.12
C ASP A 229 13.08 -11.65 4.33
N GLY A 230 12.05 -10.83 4.11
CA GLY A 230 11.14 -10.34 5.13
C GLY A 230 11.65 -9.10 5.89
N ARG A 231 12.80 -8.52 5.54
CA ARG A 231 13.22 -7.22 6.08
C ARG A 231 12.55 -6.07 5.31
N VAL A 232 12.63 -4.85 5.84
CA VAL A 232 12.09 -3.66 5.17
C VAL A 232 13.21 -2.71 4.80
N MET A 233 13.32 -2.35 3.53
CA MET A 233 14.20 -1.29 3.06
C MET A 233 13.54 0.08 3.23
N ILE A 234 14.33 1.04 3.67
CA ILE A 234 13.96 2.45 3.86
C ILE A 234 14.94 3.28 3.04
N SER A 235 14.42 4.12 2.16
CA SER A 235 15.20 4.92 1.21
C SER A 235 14.66 6.34 1.07
N GLY A 236 15.48 7.16 0.41
CA GLY A 236 15.21 8.56 0.08
C GLY A 236 15.30 9.50 1.28
N SER A 237 15.48 10.77 0.97
CA SER A 237 14.50 11.81 1.23
C SER A 237 15.06 13.05 0.54
N ASP A 238 14.22 13.83 -0.12
CA ASP A 238 14.61 15.13 -0.67
C ASP A 238 13.57 16.16 -0.22
N PRO A 239 13.72 16.72 0.99
CA PRO A 239 12.76 17.66 1.54
C PRO A 239 12.98 19.10 1.06
N GLN A 240 14.13 19.42 0.43
CA GLN A 240 14.54 20.78 0.05
C GLN A 240 14.35 21.80 1.19
N HIS A 241 14.83 21.44 2.39
CA HIS A 241 14.66 22.25 3.60
C HIS A 241 15.98 22.92 3.98
N TYR A 242 15.99 24.26 3.94
CA TYR A 242 17.15 25.09 4.24
C TYR A 242 16.92 25.94 5.51
N ASN A 243 18.00 26.21 6.24
CA ASN A 243 18.02 27.21 7.30
C ASN A 243 18.03 28.63 6.71
N GLU A 244 17.83 29.65 7.55
CA GLU A 244 17.84 31.06 7.12
C GLU A 244 19.17 31.49 6.48
N ASP A 245 20.28 30.84 6.85
CA ASP A 245 21.61 31.07 6.29
C ASP A 245 21.86 30.34 4.96
N GLY A 246 20.86 29.62 4.44
CA GLY A 246 20.93 28.84 3.21
C GLY A 246 21.58 27.46 3.35
N SER A 247 22.03 27.07 4.54
CA SER A 247 22.53 25.71 4.78
C SER A 247 21.38 24.69 4.77
N GLU A 248 21.64 23.47 4.28
CA GLU A 248 20.65 22.39 4.34
C GLU A 248 20.37 22.01 5.79
N LYS A 249 19.10 22.13 6.20
CA LYS A 249 18.65 21.68 7.52
C LYS A 249 18.38 20.18 7.54
N TYR A 250 17.71 19.71 6.49
CA TYR A 250 17.52 18.29 6.20
C TYR A 250 18.03 18.05 4.77
N PRO A 251 19.20 17.41 4.61
CA PRO A 251 19.82 17.23 3.31
C PRO A 251 19.11 16.17 2.47
N GLU A 252 19.42 16.12 1.18
CA GLU A 252 19.08 14.98 0.33
C GLU A 252 19.75 13.71 0.87
N GLU A 253 18.96 12.66 1.05
CA GLU A 253 19.39 11.45 1.75
C GLU A 253 19.57 10.26 0.80
N PHE A 254 20.84 9.92 0.58
CA PHE A 254 21.25 8.80 -0.28
C PHE A 254 21.50 7.49 0.47
N ARG A 255 21.58 7.50 1.80
CA ARG A 255 21.75 6.27 2.58
C ARG A 255 20.48 5.45 2.53
N ILE A 256 20.67 4.14 2.57
CA ILE A 256 19.59 3.16 2.70
C ILE A 256 19.69 2.54 4.08
N GLU A 257 18.55 2.43 4.78
CA GLU A 257 18.43 1.64 6.00
C GLU A 257 17.66 0.35 5.71
N VAL A 258 17.95 -0.70 6.48
CA VAL A 258 17.18 -1.95 6.45
C VAL A 258 16.69 -2.23 7.86
N TYR A 259 15.38 -2.17 8.05
CA TYR A 259 14.73 -2.51 9.30
C TYR A 259 14.53 -4.02 9.42
N ILE A 260 14.78 -4.56 10.61
CA ILE A 260 14.55 -5.97 10.95
C ILE A 260 13.27 -6.04 11.80
N PRO A 261 12.14 -6.50 11.24
CA PRO A 261 10.88 -6.56 11.98
C PRO A 261 10.93 -7.54 13.17
N PRO A 262 10.02 -7.41 14.15
CA PRO A 262 10.03 -8.23 15.36
C PRO A 262 10.06 -9.74 15.12
N TYR A 263 9.47 -10.21 14.01
CA TYR A 263 9.46 -11.63 13.64
C TYR A 263 10.82 -12.20 13.18
N LEU A 264 11.82 -11.36 12.89
CA LEU A 264 13.20 -11.77 12.56
C LEU A 264 14.18 -11.49 13.71
N ASN A 265 13.78 -10.74 14.75
CA ASN A 265 14.70 -10.28 15.79
C ASN A 265 14.82 -11.24 17.00
N GLN A 266 14.19 -12.42 16.94
CA GLN A 266 14.18 -13.39 18.04
C GLN A 266 15.22 -14.52 17.89
N GLY A 267 16.00 -14.52 16.81
CA GLY A 267 16.97 -15.58 16.51
C GLY A 267 16.33 -16.88 15.99
N PHE A 268 15.04 -16.87 15.67
CA PHE A 268 14.37 -17.99 15.02
C PHE A 268 14.88 -18.18 13.60
N ARG A 269 15.10 -19.45 13.23
CA ARG A 269 15.51 -19.83 11.88
C ARG A 269 14.30 -19.74 10.94
N GLN A 270 14.46 -19.00 9.85
CA GLN A 270 13.42 -18.86 8.83
C GLN A 270 13.11 -20.19 8.15
N PRO A 271 11.83 -20.52 7.88
CA PRO A 271 11.45 -21.75 7.20
C PRO A 271 11.87 -21.76 5.73
N GLU A 272 11.94 -22.96 5.15
CA GLU A 272 12.37 -23.19 3.76
C GLU A 272 11.27 -23.93 2.99
N PHE A 273 11.15 -23.65 1.68
CA PHE A 273 10.21 -24.34 0.79
C PHE A 273 10.60 -24.18 -0.68
N ASN A 274 10.00 -24.99 -1.55
CA ASN A 274 10.14 -24.90 -2.99
C ASN A 274 8.79 -24.81 -3.71
N ILE A 275 8.82 -24.15 -4.87
CA ILE A 275 7.74 -24.14 -5.86
C ILE A 275 8.29 -24.60 -7.19
N SER A 276 7.49 -25.34 -7.96
CA SER A 276 7.81 -25.74 -9.34
C SER A 276 7.03 -24.95 -10.39
N ASN A 277 5.88 -24.40 -10.01
CA ASN A 277 5.05 -23.56 -10.86
C ASN A 277 4.92 -22.16 -10.23
N ALA A 278 5.36 -21.14 -10.96
CA ALA A 278 5.28 -19.74 -10.57
C ALA A 278 4.19 -18.97 -11.33
N ASP A 279 3.37 -19.62 -12.17
CA ASP A 279 2.29 -18.97 -12.93
C ASP A 279 0.94 -19.64 -12.63
N TRP A 280 0.10 -18.91 -11.91
CA TRP A 280 -1.10 -19.42 -11.29
C TRP A 280 -2.36 -18.82 -11.92
N ALA A 281 -3.26 -19.69 -12.35
CA ALA A 281 -4.62 -19.35 -12.69
C ALA A 281 -5.45 -19.15 -11.42
N TYR A 282 -6.46 -18.29 -11.51
CA TYR A 282 -7.41 -18.06 -10.42
C TYR A 282 -8.13 -19.35 -10.01
N GLY A 283 -8.25 -19.57 -8.69
CA GLY A 283 -8.85 -20.77 -8.11
C GLY A 283 -8.07 -22.07 -8.33
N GLY A 284 -6.93 -22.03 -9.03
CA GLY A 284 -6.06 -23.18 -9.26
C GLY A 284 -5.45 -23.70 -7.97
N LYS A 285 -5.11 -25.00 -7.94
CA LYS A 285 -4.38 -25.63 -6.85
C LYS A 285 -2.94 -25.90 -7.26
N TYR A 286 -2.01 -25.49 -6.40
CA TYR A 286 -0.58 -25.59 -6.66
C TYR A 286 0.13 -26.29 -5.51
N THR A 287 1.20 -27.02 -5.84
CA THR A 287 1.95 -27.79 -4.86
C THR A 287 3.18 -27.03 -4.41
N ILE A 288 3.34 -26.94 -3.10
CA ILE A 288 4.53 -26.46 -2.42
C ILE A 288 5.22 -27.68 -1.78
N THR A 289 6.51 -27.85 -2.02
CA THR A 289 7.28 -29.01 -1.53
C THR A 289 8.41 -28.58 -0.61
N ASN A 290 8.99 -29.56 0.09
CA ASN A 290 10.10 -29.37 1.01
C ASN A 290 9.82 -28.28 2.06
N VAL A 291 8.58 -28.21 2.54
CA VAL A 291 8.21 -27.31 3.64
C VAL A 291 8.95 -27.78 4.88
N ASN A 292 9.94 -26.99 5.28
CA ASN A 292 10.78 -27.24 6.44
C ASN A 292 10.55 -26.14 7.48
N LEU A 293 9.97 -26.52 8.61
CA LEU A 293 9.66 -25.66 9.74
C LEU A 293 10.62 -26.01 10.89
N TYR A 294 11.02 -25.00 11.67
CA TYR A 294 12.03 -25.12 12.72
C TYR A 294 11.52 -24.78 14.12
N GLN A 295 10.41 -24.04 14.22
CA GLN A 295 9.78 -23.64 15.47
C GLN A 295 8.44 -24.35 15.69
N GLY A 296 7.68 -24.60 14.62
CA GLY A 296 6.32 -25.11 14.68
C GLY A 296 6.04 -26.29 13.77
N THR A 297 4.76 -26.51 13.51
CA THR A 297 4.27 -27.57 12.62
C THR A 297 3.32 -26.97 11.59
N THR A 298 3.00 -27.74 10.55
CA THR A 298 2.05 -27.31 9.50
C THR A 298 0.65 -26.99 10.03
N ALA A 299 0.31 -27.40 11.26
CA ALA A 299 -0.96 -27.06 11.90
C ALA A 299 -1.08 -25.57 12.26
N ASN A 300 0.03 -24.92 12.59
CA ASN A 300 0.08 -23.49 12.99
C ASN A 300 0.75 -22.61 11.94
N MET A 301 1.18 -23.21 10.82
CA MET A 301 1.80 -22.52 9.72
C MET A 301 0.79 -21.59 9.04
N ARG A 302 1.27 -20.47 8.50
CA ARG A 302 0.49 -19.63 7.57
C ARG A 302 1.21 -19.53 6.24
N ILE A 303 0.46 -19.27 5.19
CA ILE A 303 1.01 -18.91 3.89
C ILE A 303 0.46 -17.54 3.53
N SER A 304 1.31 -16.63 3.07
CA SER A 304 0.89 -15.30 2.62
C SER A 304 1.42 -14.99 1.23
N LEU A 305 0.62 -14.24 0.49
CA LEU A 305 0.91 -13.69 -0.82
C LEU A 305 0.87 -12.17 -0.70
N LEU A 306 2.00 -11.51 -0.92
CA LEU A 306 2.10 -10.06 -0.90
C LEU A 306 2.36 -9.57 -2.32
N SER A 307 1.43 -8.84 -2.90
CA SER A 307 1.58 -8.34 -4.27
C SER A 307 2.78 -7.40 -4.39
N ALA A 308 3.37 -7.39 -5.59
CA ALA A 308 4.34 -6.38 -5.96
C ALA A 308 3.73 -4.99 -5.79
N SER A 309 4.46 -4.11 -5.12
CA SER A 309 4.05 -2.74 -4.84
C SER A 309 5.10 -1.75 -5.29
N SER A 310 4.66 -0.55 -5.64
CA SER A 310 5.52 0.63 -5.79
C SER A 310 5.21 1.61 -4.68
N SER A 311 6.24 2.19 -4.05
CA SER A 311 6.09 3.19 -3.00
C SER A 311 6.65 4.52 -3.46
N THR A 312 5.90 5.61 -3.27
CA THR A 312 6.39 6.98 -3.48
C THR A 312 5.42 7.95 -2.81
N HIS A 313 5.91 9.11 -2.33
CA HIS A 313 5.06 10.18 -1.79
C HIS A 313 4.06 9.71 -0.71
N GLY A 314 4.47 8.80 0.18
CA GLY A 314 3.61 8.20 1.21
C GLY A 314 2.55 7.21 0.68
N SER A 315 2.49 6.99 -0.63
CA SER A 315 1.57 6.10 -1.29
C SER A 315 2.23 4.75 -1.58
N SER A 316 1.52 3.65 -1.29
CA SER A 316 1.95 2.27 -1.57
C SER A 316 0.99 1.64 -2.58
N MET A 317 1.27 1.85 -3.87
CA MET A 317 0.43 1.43 -4.98
C MET A 317 0.59 -0.07 -5.26
N GLY A 318 -0.52 -0.76 -5.45
CA GLY A 318 -0.55 -2.19 -5.77
C GLY A 318 -0.43 -3.12 -4.55
N ALA A 319 -0.09 -2.61 -3.36
CA ALA A 319 0.06 -3.41 -2.15
C ALA A 319 -1.22 -4.14 -1.74
N ARG A 320 -1.10 -5.47 -1.55
CA ARG A 320 -2.19 -6.36 -1.15
C ARG A 320 -1.61 -7.58 -0.45
N THR A 321 -2.18 -7.92 0.71
CA THR A 321 -1.82 -9.13 1.46
C THR A 321 -2.95 -10.13 1.42
N ILE A 322 -2.65 -11.36 1.01
CA ILE A 322 -3.62 -12.44 0.87
C ILE A 322 -3.14 -13.68 1.64
N PHE A 323 -4.01 -14.24 2.46
CA PHE A 323 -3.84 -15.55 3.10
C PHE A 323 -4.74 -16.59 2.40
N PRO A 324 -4.19 -17.41 1.50
CA PRO A 324 -4.92 -18.45 0.80
C PRO A 324 -5.25 -19.66 1.67
N ALA A 325 -6.24 -20.44 1.24
CA ALA A 325 -6.50 -21.76 1.80
C ALA A 325 -5.42 -22.74 1.35
N PHE A 326 -4.98 -23.61 2.25
CA PHE A 326 -4.03 -24.67 1.95
C PHE A 326 -4.27 -25.91 2.83
N THR A 327 -3.73 -27.05 2.41
CA THR A 327 -3.71 -28.30 3.18
C THR A 327 -2.35 -28.96 3.02
N CYS A 328 -1.80 -29.55 4.07
CA CYS A 328 -0.50 -30.22 4.02
C CYS A 328 -0.59 -31.70 4.37
N ALA A 329 0.25 -32.50 3.72
CA ALA A 329 0.53 -33.89 4.04
C ALA A 329 2.05 -34.07 4.16
N GLY A 330 2.55 -34.22 5.38
CA GLY A 330 3.99 -34.16 5.65
C GLY A 330 4.58 -32.80 5.24
N THR A 331 5.64 -32.82 4.44
CA THR A 331 6.36 -31.61 3.96
C THR A 331 5.84 -31.08 2.62
N THR A 332 4.70 -31.58 2.15
CA THR A 332 4.06 -31.16 0.90
C THR A 332 2.71 -30.51 1.19
N CYS A 333 2.49 -29.33 0.65
CA CYS A 333 1.24 -28.58 0.82
C CYS A 333 0.59 -28.29 -0.54
N SER A 334 -0.73 -28.38 -0.59
CA SER A 334 -1.55 -27.89 -1.71
C SER A 334 -2.14 -26.55 -1.31
N ILE A 335 -1.74 -25.48 -1.99
CA ILE A 335 -2.27 -24.12 -1.85
C ILE A 335 -3.32 -23.84 -2.93
N THR A 336 -4.37 -23.10 -2.58
CA THR A 336 -5.39 -22.64 -3.54
C THR A 336 -5.17 -21.17 -3.86
N ALA A 337 -4.96 -20.85 -5.14
CA ALA A 337 -4.83 -19.47 -5.59
C ALA A 337 -6.12 -18.66 -5.32
N PRO A 338 -6.02 -17.32 -5.19
CA PRO A 338 -7.19 -16.45 -5.08
C PRO A 338 -8.23 -16.73 -6.18
N PRO A 339 -9.54 -16.60 -5.88
CA PRO A 339 -10.58 -17.10 -6.78
C PRO A 339 -10.82 -16.23 -8.01
N ASN A 340 -10.45 -14.94 -7.98
CA ASN A 340 -10.71 -14.00 -9.06
C ASN A 340 -9.92 -12.68 -8.91
N ALA A 341 -10.02 -11.82 -9.92
CA ALA A 341 -9.37 -10.52 -10.01
C ALA A 341 -9.88 -9.46 -9.02
N GLY A 342 -11.05 -9.64 -8.41
CA GLY A 342 -11.55 -8.75 -7.34
C GLY A 342 -10.81 -8.98 -6.01
N VAL A 343 -10.45 -10.24 -5.73
CA VAL A 343 -9.60 -10.59 -4.57
C VAL A 343 -8.13 -10.29 -4.86
N SER A 344 -7.64 -10.61 -6.05
CA SER A 344 -6.24 -10.41 -6.43
C SER A 344 -6.20 -9.95 -7.88
N PRO A 345 -6.19 -8.63 -8.15
CA PRO A 345 -5.92 -8.13 -9.50
C PRO A 345 -4.63 -8.76 -10.06
N PRO A 346 -4.51 -8.96 -11.38
CA PRO A 346 -3.35 -9.63 -11.96
C PRO A 346 -2.05 -8.99 -11.46
N ALA A 347 -1.16 -9.79 -10.87
CA ALA A 347 0.08 -9.29 -10.30
C ALA A 347 1.06 -10.42 -9.97
N TRP A 348 2.33 -10.05 -9.88
CA TRP A 348 3.34 -10.83 -9.17
C TRP A 348 3.16 -10.69 -7.66
N HIS A 349 3.35 -11.78 -6.92
CA HIS A 349 3.25 -11.83 -5.48
C HIS A 349 4.47 -12.51 -4.88
N GLN A 350 5.01 -11.96 -3.81
CA GLN A 350 5.92 -12.64 -2.92
C GLN A 350 5.13 -13.67 -2.11
N LEU A 351 5.40 -14.94 -2.34
CA LEU A 351 4.88 -16.06 -1.56
C LEU A 351 5.80 -16.32 -0.37
N PHE A 352 5.26 -16.25 0.84
CA PHE A 352 5.95 -16.58 2.09
C PHE A 352 5.27 -17.76 2.79
N ILE A 353 6.07 -18.61 3.42
CA ILE A 353 5.61 -19.52 4.47
C ILE A 353 5.99 -18.92 5.82
N LEU A 354 5.08 -18.96 6.78
CA LEU A 354 5.31 -18.50 8.14
C LEU A 354 5.31 -19.66 9.11
N ASP A 355 6.42 -19.81 9.82
CA ASP A 355 6.55 -20.69 10.97
C ASP A 355 6.29 -19.89 12.25
N GLY A 356 5.04 -19.95 12.75
CA GLY A 356 4.56 -19.00 13.73
C GLY A 356 4.62 -17.56 13.18
N PRO A 357 5.38 -16.64 13.81
CA PRO A 357 5.57 -15.29 13.29
C PRO A 357 6.65 -15.21 12.18
N THR A 358 7.59 -16.16 12.12
CA THR A 358 8.81 -16.01 11.31
C THR A 358 8.57 -16.40 9.84
N PRO A 359 8.74 -15.47 8.88
CA PRO A 359 8.58 -15.76 7.46
C PRO A 359 9.82 -16.42 6.87
N SER A 360 9.62 -17.23 5.83
CA SER A 360 10.67 -17.71 4.93
C SER A 360 11.31 -16.56 4.13
N HIS A 361 12.33 -16.86 3.34
CA HIS A 361 12.58 -16.07 2.13
C HIS A 361 11.42 -16.30 1.14
N SER A 362 10.99 -15.26 0.42
CA SER A 362 9.89 -15.37 -0.52
C SER A 362 10.30 -16.04 -1.83
N LYS A 363 9.29 -16.54 -2.53
CA LYS A 363 9.36 -16.92 -3.95
C LYS A 363 8.32 -16.13 -4.71
N TRP A 364 8.66 -15.66 -5.91
CA TRP A 364 7.71 -14.91 -6.73
C TRP A 364 6.76 -15.86 -7.46
N VAL A 365 5.46 -15.55 -7.41
CA VAL A 365 4.40 -16.21 -8.20
C VAL A 365 3.55 -15.17 -8.90
N ARG A 366 3.25 -15.37 -10.17
CA ARG A 366 2.30 -14.57 -10.95
C ARG A 366 0.90 -15.18 -10.79
N ILE A 367 -0.09 -14.33 -10.55
CA ILE A 367 -1.49 -14.75 -10.43
C ILE A 367 -2.31 -13.94 -11.44
N GLY A 368 -3.11 -14.61 -12.26
CA GLY A 368 -4.00 -13.95 -13.23
C GLY A 368 -3.36 -13.60 -14.59
N GLY A 369 -2.08 -13.94 -14.79
CA GLY A 369 -1.37 -13.70 -16.05
C GLY A 369 -1.12 -12.22 -16.35
N ASP A 370 -1.01 -11.89 -17.64
CA ASP A 370 -0.93 -10.51 -18.16
C ASP A 370 -2.07 -10.24 -19.17
N PRO A 371 -3.33 -10.12 -18.71
CA PRO A 371 -4.48 -10.02 -19.60
C PRO A 371 -4.50 -8.71 -20.41
N ALA A 372 -3.87 -7.65 -19.90
CA ALA A 372 -3.74 -6.37 -20.60
C ALA A 372 -2.50 -6.29 -21.51
N LYS A 373 -1.67 -7.35 -21.54
CA LYS A 373 -0.44 -7.40 -22.33
C LYS A 373 0.47 -6.22 -22.05
N LEU A 374 0.61 -5.85 -20.77
CA LEU A 374 1.50 -4.77 -20.35
C LEU A 374 2.96 -5.10 -20.71
N GLY A 375 3.32 -6.38 -20.71
CA GLY A 375 4.61 -6.87 -21.21
C GLY A 375 4.89 -6.53 -22.67
N ASP A 376 3.85 -6.30 -23.46
CA ASP A 376 3.94 -6.00 -24.88
C ASP A 376 3.98 -4.47 -25.16
N TRP A 377 4.04 -3.63 -24.10
CA TRP A 377 3.91 -2.17 -24.20
C TRP A 377 5.15 -1.42 -23.69
N PRO A 378 5.71 -0.44 -24.42
CA PRO A 378 5.71 -0.26 -25.87
C PRO A 378 6.94 -0.93 -26.54
N ASP A 379 6.70 -1.55 -27.71
CA ASP A 379 7.72 -2.03 -28.66
C ASP A 379 8.41 -0.83 -29.34
N LEU A 380 9.17 -0.07 -28.56
CA LEU A 380 10.01 1.03 -29.06
C LEU A 380 11.37 0.48 -29.49
N PRO A 381 11.96 1.01 -30.59
CA PRO A 381 13.33 0.68 -30.95
C PRO A 381 14.29 0.91 -29.76
N GLY A 382 14.96 -0.17 -29.31
CA GLY A 382 15.88 -0.12 -28.18
C GLY A 382 15.28 -0.48 -26.82
N PHE A 383 13.96 -0.72 -26.73
CA PHE A 383 13.30 -1.20 -25.52
C PHE A 383 13.10 -2.72 -25.62
N LYS A 384 13.87 -3.50 -24.86
CA LYS A 384 13.63 -4.94 -24.75
C LYS A 384 12.43 -5.16 -23.82
N LEU A 385 11.33 -5.62 -24.39
CA LEU A 385 10.14 -5.96 -23.62
C LEU A 385 10.51 -6.89 -22.45
N PRO A 386 10.19 -6.52 -21.20
CA PRO A 386 10.28 -7.45 -20.09
C PRO A 386 9.20 -8.50 -20.34
N GLY A 387 9.57 -9.65 -20.93
CA GLY A 387 8.64 -10.76 -21.12
C GLY A 387 7.98 -11.09 -19.77
N VAL A 388 6.65 -11.06 -19.72
CA VAL A 388 5.89 -11.27 -18.48
C VAL A 388 5.49 -12.72 -18.34
#